data_AF-A0A4Z2FGU9-F1
#
_entry.id   AF-A0A4Z2FGU9-F1
#
_cell.length_a   1.000
_cell.length_b   1.000
_cell.length_c   1.000
_cell.angle_alpha   90.00
_cell.angle_beta   90.00
_cell.angle_gamma   90.00
#
_symmetry.space_group_name_H-M   'P 1'
#
loop_
_entity.id
_entity.type
_entity.pdbx_description
1 polymer ?
#
loop_
_entity_poly.entity_id
_entity_poly.type
_entity_poly.pdbx_seq_one_letter_code
_entity_poly.pdbx_strand_id
1 'polypeptide(L)'
;MLGAMDNRVSEEGMKVSCTHFQCSAGAFSYLRDHFSHNFSVDMSHQILNLNINLMLVVDYYKEACRALENSETASMLGKIQKDWKKLVQMKIYYFASIAHLHMGKQAEEQQKYGERLAYLQSSMDKLAEAIKLAKGQPDSVQDALRFTMDVIGGKFNSAKKDNDFIYHETVPSLETLASVKGAPLVKALPVNPTDPSVTGPDLFAKLVPMAAHEASSLYSEEKAKLLRDIMLRIESKNETLE
;
A
#
# COMPACT_ATOMS: atom_id res chain seq x y z
N MET A 1 -14.13 6.09 -2.81
CA MET A 1 -12.69 6.34 -2.62
C MET A 1 -12.38 7.77 -3.03
N LEU A 2 -12.15 8.67 -2.07
CA LEU A 2 -11.91 10.09 -2.33
C LEU A 2 -10.69 10.32 -3.25
N GLY A 3 -9.59 9.59 -3.03
CA GLY A 3 -8.38 9.69 -3.87
C GLY A 3 -8.56 9.25 -5.33
N ALA A 4 -9.61 8.49 -5.65
CA ALA A 4 -9.90 8.08 -7.02
C ALA A 4 -10.77 9.11 -7.78
N MET A 5 -11.44 10.03 -7.07
CA MET A 5 -12.37 11.01 -7.66
C MET A 5 -11.66 12.25 -8.18
N ASP A 6 -10.48 12.57 -7.65
CA ASP A 6 -9.65 13.68 -8.14
C ASP A 6 -9.09 13.37 -9.54
N ASN A 7 -9.02 14.40 -10.39
CA ASN A 7 -8.55 14.27 -11.77
C ASN A 7 -7.01 14.24 -11.89
N ARG A 8 -6.29 14.54 -10.80
CA ARG A 8 -4.83 14.55 -10.68
C ARG A 8 -4.15 15.44 -11.71
N VAL A 9 -4.77 16.58 -12.03
CA VAL A 9 -4.20 17.58 -12.94
C VAL A 9 -3.33 18.60 -12.19
N SER A 10 -3.71 18.97 -10.97
CA SER A 10 -2.94 19.88 -10.11
C SER A 10 -2.00 19.12 -9.18
N GLU A 11 -0.87 19.74 -8.83
CA GLU A 11 0.08 19.18 -7.85
C GLU A 11 -0.62 18.88 -6.50
N GLU A 12 -1.48 19.79 -6.04
CA GLU A 12 -2.25 19.61 -4.81
C GLU A 12 -3.22 18.43 -4.90
N GLY A 13 -3.95 18.29 -6.02
CA GLY A 13 -4.84 17.15 -6.24
C GLY A 13 -4.10 15.81 -6.25
N MET A 14 -2.88 15.78 -6.80
CA MET A 14 -2.00 14.60 -6.74
C MET A 14 -1.59 14.26 -5.30
N LYS A 15 -1.18 15.25 -4.50
CA LYS A 15 -0.79 15.08 -3.09
C LYS A 15 -1.97 14.60 -2.23
N VAL A 16 -3.14 15.20 -2.41
CA VAL A 16 -4.39 14.80 -1.74
C VAL A 16 -4.76 13.36 -2.10
N SER A 17 -4.72 13.01 -3.39
CA SER A 17 -4.99 11.64 -3.86
C SER A 17 -4.04 10.62 -3.24
N CYS A 18 -2.73 10.91 -3.26
CA CYS A 18 -1.70 10.06 -2.66
C CYS A 18 -1.95 9.84 -1.16
N THR A 19 -2.27 10.91 -0.44
CA THR A 19 -2.58 10.86 1.00
C THR A 19 -3.81 9.99 1.26
N HIS A 20 -4.88 10.13 0.49
CA HIS A 20 -6.07 9.29 0.64
C HIS A 20 -5.82 7.81 0.41
N PHE A 21 -4.97 7.44 -0.55
CA PHE A 21 -4.59 6.04 -0.76
C PHE A 21 -3.74 5.51 0.41
N GLN A 22 -2.79 6.30 0.93
CA GLN A 22 -2.00 5.93 2.10
C GLN A 22 -2.86 5.81 3.39
N CYS A 23 -3.85 6.68 3.58
CA CYS A 23 -4.82 6.57 4.67
C CYS A 23 -5.69 5.31 4.53
N SER A 24 -6.12 4.98 3.30
CA SER A 24 -6.90 3.77 3.04
C SER A 24 -6.09 2.51 3.33
N ALA A 25 -4.82 2.46 2.89
CA ALA A 25 -3.88 1.41 3.25
C ALA A 25 -3.69 1.30 4.78
N GLY A 26 -3.62 2.45 5.45
CA GLY A 26 -3.60 2.58 6.91
C GLY A 26 -4.76 1.91 7.60
N ALA A 27 -5.99 2.25 7.18
CA ALA A 27 -7.21 1.68 7.72
C ALA A 27 -7.29 0.16 7.52
N PHE A 28 -6.96 -0.35 6.32
CA PHE A 28 -6.93 -1.79 6.08
C PHE A 28 -5.84 -2.50 6.90
N SER A 29 -4.68 -1.87 7.10
CA SER A 29 -3.61 -2.41 7.95
C SER A 29 -4.06 -2.48 9.41
N TYR A 30 -4.69 -1.41 9.92
CA TYR A 30 -5.23 -1.40 11.28
C TYR A 30 -6.26 -2.51 11.51
N LEU A 31 -7.20 -2.66 10.56
CA LEU A 31 -8.21 -3.71 10.60
C LEU A 31 -7.58 -5.11 10.63
N ARG A 32 -6.62 -5.36 9.74
CA ARG A 32 -5.90 -6.64 9.67
C ARG A 32 -5.17 -6.97 10.97
N ASP A 33 -4.55 -5.99 11.61
CA ASP A 33 -3.66 -6.23 12.75
C ASP A 33 -4.42 -6.30 14.09
N HIS A 34 -5.57 -5.64 14.22
CA HIS A 34 -6.34 -5.56 15.47
C HIS A 34 -7.61 -6.41 15.50
N PHE A 35 -8.06 -6.93 14.35
CA PHE A 35 -9.26 -7.77 14.26
C PHE A 35 -8.91 -9.13 13.65
N SER A 36 -8.61 -10.09 14.52
CA SER A 36 -8.27 -11.46 14.12
C SER A 36 -9.48 -12.32 13.72
N HIS A 37 -10.70 -11.89 14.08
CA HIS A 37 -11.92 -12.60 13.73
C HIS A 37 -12.42 -12.13 12.36
N ASN A 38 -12.53 -13.07 11.41
CA ASN A 38 -13.11 -12.78 10.10
C ASN A 38 -14.63 -12.66 10.24
N PHE A 39 -15.13 -11.45 10.48
CA PHE A 39 -16.57 -11.17 10.52
C PHE A 39 -17.24 -11.42 9.17
N SER A 40 -16.48 -11.29 8.09
CA SER A 40 -16.93 -11.50 6.71
C SER A 40 -15.73 -11.83 5.80
N VAL A 41 -16.01 -12.42 4.63
CA VAL A 41 -14.99 -12.89 3.69
C VAL A 41 -14.15 -11.77 3.07
N ASP A 42 -14.76 -10.60 2.89
CA ASP A 42 -14.12 -9.36 2.39
C ASP A 42 -13.20 -8.69 3.42
N MET A 43 -13.27 -9.11 4.69
CA MET A 43 -12.41 -8.66 5.78
C MET A 43 -11.34 -9.68 6.16
N SER A 44 -11.20 -10.75 5.38
CA SER A 44 -10.14 -11.74 5.61
C SER A 44 -8.75 -11.12 5.45
N HIS A 45 -7.76 -11.63 6.18
CA HIS A 45 -6.36 -11.18 6.06
C HIS A 45 -5.83 -11.20 4.63
N GLN A 46 -6.25 -12.18 3.81
CA GLN A 46 -5.85 -12.25 2.39
C GLN A 46 -6.40 -11.06 1.59
N ILE A 47 -7.69 -10.74 1.74
CA ILE A 47 -8.34 -9.62 1.04
C ILE A 47 -7.81 -8.28 1.55
N LEU A 48 -7.61 -8.14 2.86
CA LEU A 48 -7.02 -6.93 3.44
C LEU A 48 -5.59 -6.68 2.92
N ASN A 49 -4.76 -7.72 2.82
CA ASN A 49 -3.43 -7.60 2.21
C ASN A 49 -3.48 -7.23 0.73
N LEU A 50 -4.41 -7.83 -0.04
CA LEU A 50 -4.65 -7.41 -1.42
C LEU A 50 -5.01 -5.92 -1.50
N ASN A 51 -5.93 -5.45 -0.65
CA ASN A 51 -6.35 -4.05 -0.60
C ASN A 51 -5.18 -3.12 -0.24
N ILE A 52 -4.38 -3.45 0.78
CA ILE A 52 -3.18 -2.68 1.17
C ILE A 52 -2.22 -2.57 -0.01
N ASN A 53 -1.92 -3.68 -0.68
CA ASN A 53 -1.01 -3.73 -1.81
C ASN A 53 -1.52 -2.93 -3.02
N LEU A 54 -2.84 -2.96 -3.28
CA LEU A 54 -3.46 -2.13 -4.32
C LEU A 54 -3.38 -0.64 -4.01
N MET A 55 -3.43 -0.24 -2.74
CA MET A 55 -3.35 1.16 -2.31
C MET A 55 -1.92 1.72 -2.33
N LEU A 56 -0.89 0.91 -2.08
CA LEU A 56 0.49 1.37 -1.92
C LEU A 56 1.35 1.40 -3.21
N VAL A 57 0.87 0.85 -4.33
CA VAL A 57 1.40 1.07 -5.72
C VAL A 57 2.91 0.80 -5.95
N VAL A 58 3.28 0.63 -7.23
CA VAL A 58 4.65 0.37 -7.74
C VAL A 58 5.21 -1.01 -7.38
N ASP A 59 5.80 -1.19 -6.19
CA ASP A 59 6.45 -2.46 -5.82
C ASP A 59 5.41 -3.56 -5.53
N TYR A 60 4.23 -3.15 -5.08
CA TYR A 60 3.16 -4.06 -4.67
C TYR A 60 2.25 -4.53 -5.80
N TYR A 61 2.33 -3.99 -7.02
CA TYR A 61 1.43 -4.44 -8.10
C TYR A 61 1.66 -5.90 -8.48
N LYS A 62 2.91 -6.38 -8.45
CA LYS A 62 3.23 -7.79 -8.69
C LYS A 62 2.63 -8.68 -7.60
N GLU A 63 2.73 -8.24 -6.35
CA GLU A 63 2.14 -8.96 -5.22
C GLU A 63 0.62 -8.96 -5.25
N ALA A 64 0.00 -7.82 -5.58
CA ALA A 64 -1.44 -7.70 -5.78
C ALA A 64 -1.93 -8.58 -6.93
N CYS A 65 -1.19 -8.64 -8.04
CA CYS A 65 -1.49 -9.54 -9.14
C CYS A 65 -1.41 -11.02 -8.72
N ARG A 66 -0.37 -11.39 -7.94
CA ARG A 66 -0.24 -12.75 -7.40
C ARG A 66 -1.39 -13.10 -6.44
N ALA A 67 -1.79 -12.17 -5.59
CA ALA A 67 -2.94 -12.34 -4.71
C ALA A 67 -4.25 -12.51 -5.51
N LEU A 68 -4.44 -11.74 -6.59
CA LEU A 68 -5.58 -11.91 -7.50
C LEU A 68 -5.57 -13.24 -8.26
N GLU A 69 -4.40 -13.89 -8.40
CA GLU A 69 -4.26 -15.21 -9.04
C GLU A 69 -4.51 -16.38 -8.10
N ASN A 70 -4.56 -16.13 -6.78
CA ASN A 70 -4.91 -17.15 -5.81
C ASN A 70 -6.36 -17.62 -6.03
N SER A 71 -6.55 -18.94 -6.11
CA SER A 71 -7.85 -19.56 -6.40
C SER A 71 -8.94 -19.22 -5.39
N GLU A 72 -8.60 -19.08 -4.11
CA GLU A 72 -9.52 -18.71 -3.03
C GLU A 72 -9.94 -17.24 -3.17
N THR A 73 -8.98 -16.34 -3.42
CA THR A 73 -9.27 -14.93 -3.68
C THR A 73 -10.10 -14.74 -4.96
N ALA A 74 -9.81 -15.52 -6.01
CA ALA A 74 -10.55 -15.45 -7.26
C ALA A 74 -11.99 -15.95 -7.14
N SER A 75 -12.24 -17.01 -6.38
CA SER A 75 -13.60 -17.49 -6.13
C SER A 75 -14.41 -16.50 -5.30
N MET A 76 -13.80 -15.87 -4.29
CA MET A 76 -14.46 -14.86 -3.45
C MET A 76 -14.85 -13.60 -4.22
N LEU A 77 -13.96 -13.08 -5.07
CA LEU A 77 -14.16 -11.82 -5.79
C LEU A 77 -14.96 -11.99 -7.11
N GLY A 78 -15.01 -13.21 -7.65
CA GLY A 78 -15.78 -13.53 -8.85
C GLY A 78 -15.41 -12.64 -10.05
N LYS A 79 -16.40 -11.89 -10.57
CA LYS A 79 -16.19 -11.01 -11.73
C LYS A 79 -15.20 -9.88 -11.45
N ILE A 80 -15.20 -9.33 -10.22
CA ILE A 80 -14.34 -8.21 -9.82
C ILE A 80 -12.87 -8.58 -9.97
N GLN A 81 -12.50 -9.83 -9.64
CA GLN A 81 -11.13 -10.31 -9.79
C GLN A 81 -10.64 -10.18 -11.23
N LYS A 82 -11.46 -10.52 -12.23
CA LYS A 82 -11.05 -10.47 -13.63
C LYS A 82 -10.79 -9.03 -14.09
N ASP A 83 -11.65 -8.11 -13.68
CA ASP A 83 -11.55 -6.70 -14.04
C ASP A 83 -10.33 -6.06 -13.36
N TRP A 84 -10.13 -6.31 -12.07
CA TRP A 84 -8.97 -5.83 -11.32
C TRP A 84 -7.67 -6.44 -11.84
N LYS A 85 -7.65 -7.76 -12.10
CA LYS A 85 -6.48 -8.44 -12.64
C LYS A 85 -6.05 -7.83 -13.97
N LYS A 86 -6.98 -7.63 -14.91
CA LYS A 86 -6.66 -7.00 -16.21
C LYS A 86 -6.07 -5.60 -16.03
N LEU A 87 -6.68 -4.77 -15.19
CA LEU A 87 -6.22 -3.40 -14.96
C LEU A 87 -4.83 -3.37 -14.28
N VAL A 88 -4.62 -4.21 -13.27
CA VAL A 88 -3.33 -4.31 -12.55
C VAL A 88 -2.24 -4.84 -13.47
N GLN A 89 -2.50 -5.91 -14.24
CA GLN A 89 -1.54 -6.45 -15.20
C GLN A 89 -1.15 -5.42 -16.27
N MET A 90 -2.12 -4.71 -16.83
CA MET A 90 -1.86 -3.61 -17.76
C MET A 90 -0.96 -2.54 -17.12
N LYS A 91 -1.28 -2.10 -15.89
CA LYS A 91 -0.48 -1.10 -15.17
C LYS A 91 0.95 -1.56 -14.89
N ILE A 92 1.17 -2.85 -14.58
CA ILE A 92 2.53 -3.41 -14.39
C ILE A 92 3.37 -3.19 -15.64
N TYR A 93 2.85 -3.57 -16.82
CA TYR A 93 3.57 -3.40 -18.08
C TYR A 93 3.75 -1.93 -18.46
N TYR A 94 2.71 -1.11 -18.26
CA TYR A 94 2.75 0.32 -18.53
C TYR A 94 3.82 1.02 -17.71
N PHE A 95 3.82 0.88 -16.37
CA PHE A 95 4.83 1.54 -15.54
C PHE A 95 6.23 0.96 -15.74
N ALA A 96 6.36 -0.33 -16.07
CA ALA A 96 7.65 -0.90 -16.46
C ALA A 96 8.18 -0.30 -17.77
N SER A 97 7.31 0.03 -18.73
CA SER A 97 7.72 0.78 -19.93
C SER A 97 8.23 2.18 -19.57
N ILE A 98 7.53 2.91 -18.70
CA ILE A 98 7.97 4.25 -18.25
C ILE A 98 9.32 4.17 -17.53
N ALA A 99 9.52 3.18 -16.65
CA ALA A 99 10.81 2.98 -15.99
C ALA A 99 11.95 2.78 -17.00
N HIS A 100 11.75 1.94 -18.02
CA HIS A 100 12.75 1.70 -19.06
C HIS A 100 12.97 2.92 -19.97
N LEU A 101 11.93 3.70 -20.26
CA LEU A 101 12.07 4.99 -20.94
C LEU A 101 13.02 5.94 -20.18
N HIS A 102 12.87 6.02 -18.86
CA HIS A 102 13.73 6.86 -18.03
C HIS A 102 15.16 6.32 -17.91
N MET A 103 15.35 5.00 -17.85
CA MET A 103 16.69 4.39 -17.96
C MET A 103 17.35 4.70 -19.31
N GLY A 104 16.59 4.68 -20.41
CA GLY A 104 17.08 5.10 -21.71
C GLY A 104 17.51 6.57 -21.76
N LYS A 105 16.78 7.47 -21.08
CA LYS A 105 17.19 8.89 -20.92
C LYS A 105 18.47 9.02 -20.10
N GLN A 106 18.61 8.24 -19.02
CA GLN A 106 19.84 8.24 -18.22
C GLN A 106 21.05 7.72 -19.04
N ALA A 107 20.88 6.68 -19.83
CA ALA A 107 21.92 6.17 -20.72
C ALA A 107 22.32 7.20 -21.79
N GLU A 108 21.35 7.97 -22.31
CA GLU A 108 21.60 9.11 -23.21
C GLU A 108 22.45 10.20 -22.55
N GLU A 109 22.14 10.59 -21.31
CA GLU A 109 22.93 11.56 -20.54
C GLU A 109 24.36 11.07 -20.27
N GLN A 110 24.54 9.76 -20.12
CA GLN A 110 25.86 9.11 -19.97
C GLN A 110 26.56 8.81 -21.31
N GLN A 111 25.97 9.23 -22.43
CA GLN A 111 26.47 8.97 -23.79
C GLN A 111 26.69 7.48 -24.11
N LYS A 112 25.86 6.60 -23.54
CA LYS A 112 25.84 5.15 -23.84
C LYS A 112 24.71 4.85 -24.81
N TYR A 113 24.96 5.06 -26.10
CA TYR A 113 23.94 5.03 -27.13
C TYR A 113 23.41 3.61 -27.45
N GLY A 114 24.24 2.57 -27.29
CA GLY A 114 23.81 1.19 -27.39
C GLY A 114 22.88 0.77 -26.25
N GLU A 115 23.23 1.13 -25.01
CA GLU A 115 22.41 0.86 -23.81
C GLU A 115 21.07 1.63 -23.87
N ARG A 116 21.10 2.89 -24.32
CA ARG A 116 19.89 3.69 -24.60
C ARG A 116 18.93 2.94 -25.52
N LEU A 117 19.44 2.35 -26.60
CA LEU A 117 18.61 1.60 -27.55
C LEU A 117 18.00 0.34 -26.95
N ALA A 118 18.77 -0.42 -26.16
CA ALA A 118 18.28 -1.60 -25.46
C ALA A 118 17.12 -1.24 -24.52
N TYR A 119 17.25 -0.16 -23.74
CA TYR A 119 16.18 0.30 -22.85
C TYR A 119 14.94 0.79 -23.61
N LEU A 120 15.11 1.56 -24.68
CA LEU A 120 13.99 2.06 -25.48
C LEU A 120 13.25 0.92 -26.21
N GLN A 121 13.97 -0.08 -26.73
CA GLN A 121 13.34 -1.28 -27.30
C GLN A 121 12.50 -2.01 -26.25
N SER A 122 13.07 -2.23 -25.06
CA SER A 122 12.32 -2.87 -23.98
C SER A 122 11.10 -2.07 -23.54
N SER A 123 11.21 -0.75 -23.53
CA SER A 123 10.10 0.16 -23.25
C SER A 123 8.97 -0.04 -24.27
N MET A 124 9.30 -0.12 -25.57
CA MET A 124 8.33 -0.40 -26.64
C MET A 124 7.64 -1.76 -26.43
N ASP A 125 8.40 -2.82 -26.19
CA ASP A 125 7.86 -4.17 -26.03
C ASP A 125 6.90 -4.26 -24.83
N LYS A 126 7.27 -3.65 -23.71
CA LYS A 126 6.42 -3.59 -22.52
C LYS A 126 5.16 -2.77 -22.76
N LEU A 127 5.27 -1.65 -23.44
CA LEU A 127 4.10 -0.84 -23.78
C LEU A 127 3.14 -1.59 -24.73
N ALA A 128 3.68 -2.35 -25.69
CA ALA A 128 2.88 -3.17 -26.60
C ALA A 128 2.05 -4.22 -25.83
N GLU A 129 2.64 -4.89 -24.84
CA GLU A 129 1.89 -5.80 -23.97
C GLU A 129 0.84 -5.06 -23.11
N ALA A 130 1.15 -3.85 -22.61
CA ALA A 130 0.17 -3.03 -21.90
C ALA A 130 -1.04 -2.68 -22.79
N ILE A 131 -0.81 -2.29 -24.05
CA ILE A 131 -1.86 -1.99 -25.03
C ILE A 131 -2.74 -3.21 -25.30
N LYS A 132 -2.13 -4.38 -25.46
CA LYS A 132 -2.86 -5.65 -25.64
C LYS A 132 -3.76 -5.97 -24.45
N LEU A 133 -3.28 -5.75 -23.23
CA LEU A 133 -4.03 -5.96 -21.99
C LEU A 133 -5.09 -4.87 -21.73
N ALA A 134 -4.95 -3.70 -22.35
CA ALA A 134 -5.87 -2.59 -22.23
C ALA A 134 -7.14 -2.73 -23.08
N LYS A 135 -7.31 -3.80 -23.89
CA LYS A 135 -8.51 -3.99 -24.70
C LYS A 135 -9.79 -3.99 -23.83
N GLY A 136 -10.70 -3.07 -24.12
CA GLY A 136 -11.95 -2.88 -23.38
C GLY A 136 -11.82 -2.03 -22.10
N GLN A 137 -10.64 -1.46 -21.83
CA GLN A 137 -10.50 -0.42 -20.81
C GLN A 137 -11.07 0.93 -21.31
N PRO A 138 -11.46 1.84 -20.39
CA PRO A 138 -12.01 3.15 -20.75
C PRO A 138 -11.10 3.96 -21.68
N ASP A 139 -11.68 4.88 -22.45
CA ASP A 139 -10.95 5.70 -23.43
C ASP A 139 -9.80 6.50 -22.80
N SER A 140 -9.95 6.94 -21.54
CA SER A 140 -8.88 7.60 -20.79
C SER A 140 -7.61 6.76 -20.66
N VAL A 141 -7.73 5.43 -20.57
CA VAL A 141 -6.59 4.51 -20.57
C VAL A 141 -6.00 4.41 -21.97
N GLN A 142 -6.83 4.34 -23.01
CA GLN A 142 -6.37 4.28 -24.40
C GLN A 142 -5.61 5.54 -24.80
N ASP A 143 -6.10 6.72 -24.41
CA ASP A 143 -5.46 8.00 -24.69
C ASP A 143 -4.10 8.13 -24.01
N ALA A 144 -3.99 7.70 -22.73
CA ALA A 144 -2.71 7.69 -22.02
C ALA A 144 -1.68 6.74 -22.67
N LEU A 145 -2.12 5.56 -23.12
CA LEU A 145 -1.27 4.61 -23.83
C LEU A 145 -0.83 5.15 -25.19
N ARG A 146 -1.74 5.78 -25.95
CA ARG A 146 -1.43 6.38 -27.25
C ARG A 146 -0.40 7.50 -27.12
N PHE A 147 -0.60 8.42 -26.17
CA PHE A 147 0.37 9.48 -25.89
C PHE A 147 1.76 8.91 -25.56
N THR A 148 1.80 7.87 -24.72
CA THR A 148 3.05 7.23 -24.31
C THR A 148 3.74 6.50 -25.47
N MET A 149 2.96 5.90 -26.37
CA MET A 149 3.44 5.25 -27.59
C MET A 149 4.10 6.26 -28.53
N ASP A 150 3.49 7.42 -28.73
CA ASP A 150 4.06 8.48 -29.57
C ASP A 150 5.41 8.96 -29.03
N VAL A 151 5.50 9.15 -27.71
CA VAL A 151 6.74 9.57 -27.03
C VAL A 151 7.85 8.52 -27.15
N ILE A 152 7.56 7.26 -26.79
CA ILE A 152 8.57 6.19 -26.79
C ILE A 152 8.96 5.86 -28.24
N GLY A 153 7.99 5.72 -29.14
CA GLY A 153 8.23 5.42 -30.55
C GLY A 153 9.07 6.49 -31.24
N GLY A 154 8.77 7.77 -30.99
CA GLY A 154 9.58 8.88 -31.49
C GLY A 154 11.01 8.85 -30.97
N LYS A 155 11.21 8.63 -29.67
CA LYS A 155 12.54 8.54 -29.06
C LYS A 155 13.33 7.33 -29.55
N PHE A 156 12.69 6.16 -29.68
CA PHE A 156 13.33 4.96 -30.20
C PHE A 156 13.80 5.14 -31.64
N ASN A 157 12.94 5.65 -32.52
CA ASN A 157 13.29 5.86 -33.93
C ASN A 157 14.45 6.86 -34.09
N SER A 158 14.45 7.94 -33.30
CA SER A 158 15.57 8.90 -33.28
C SER A 158 16.86 8.24 -32.80
N ALA A 159 16.82 7.56 -31.65
CA ALA A 159 18.00 6.89 -31.10
C ALA A 159 18.56 5.82 -32.04
N LYS A 160 17.67 5.10 -32.74
CA LYS A 160 18.04 4.08 -33.71
C LYS A 160 18.76 4.68 -34.91
N LYS A 161 18.19 5.75 -35.47
CA LYS A 161 18.82 6.48 -36.56
C LYS A 161 20.20 7.00 -36.16
N ASP A 162 20.32 7.65 -35.01
CA ASP A 162 21.60 8.22 -34.58
C ASP A 162 22.65 7.12 -34.35
N ASN A 163 22.27 5.97 -33.77
CA ASN A 163 23.22 4.87 -33.59
C ASN A 163 23.61 4.21 -34.91
N ASP A 164 22.66 4.01 -35.83
CA ASP A 164 22.90 3.35 -37.12
C ASP A 164 23.77 4.21 -38.08
N PHE A 165 23.78 5.54 -37.93
CA PHE A 165 24.50 6.45 -38.83
C PHE A 165 25.63 7.26 -38.20
N ILE A 166 25.67 7.41 -36.87
CA ILE A 166 26.64 8.25 -36.16
C ILE A 166 27.47 7.40 -35.20
N TYR A 167 26.85 6.84 -34.15
CA TYR A 167 27.59 6.27 -33.02
C TYR A 167 28.09 4.84 -33.24
N HIS A 168 27.31 4.02 -33.96
CA HIS A 168 27.61 2.60 -34.24
C HIS A 168 27.95 1.78 -32.99
N GLU A 169 27.36 2.11 -31.84
CA GLU A 169 27.55 1.31 -30.63
C GLU A 169 26.81 -0.03 -30.72
N THR A 170 27.40 -1.05 -30.13
CA THR A 170 26.75 -2.36 -30.01
C THR A 170 25.60 -2.27 -29.02
N VAL A 171 24.43 -2.76 -29.40
CA VAL A 171 23.25 -2.80 -28.53
C VAL A 171 23.36 -4.02 -27.59
N PRO A 172 23.48 -3.83 -26.27
CA PRO A 172 23.58 -4.94 -25.31
C PRO A 172 22.24 -5.66 -25.14
N SER A 173 22.26 -6.89 -24.65
CA SER A 173 21.03 -7.59 -24.26
C SER A 173 20.53 -7.07 -22.91
N LEU A 174 19.20 -7.03 -22.70
CA LEU A 174 18.63 -6.54 -21.44
C LEU A 174 19.08 -7.31 -20.21
N GLU A 175 19.38 -8.60 -20.35
CA GLU A 175 19.82 -9.45 -19.24
C GLU A 175 21.20 -9.05 -18.71
N THR A 176 22.02 -8.39 -19.54
CA THR A 176 23.34 -7.87 -19.14
C THR A 176 23.26 -6.51 -18.44
N LEU A 177 22.11 -5.84 -18.48
CA LEU A 177 21.90 -4.53 -17.86
C LEU A 177 21.50 -4.67 -16.40
N ALA A 178 21.86 -3.66 -15.59
CA ALA A 178 21.49 -3.62 -14.19
C ALA A 178 19.97 -3.58 -14.02
N SER A 179 19.45 -4.43 -13.13
CA SER A 179 18.03 -4.45 -12.80
C SER A 179 17.61 -3.17 -12.09
N VAL A 180 16.50 -2.57 -12.53
CA VAL A 180 15.92 -1.37 -11.90
C VAL A 180 15.35 -1.75 -10.53
N LYS A 181 15.91 -1.15 -9.48
CA LYS A 181 15.41 -1.33 -8.10
C LYS A 181 14.29 -0.34 -7.82
N GLY A 182 13.19 -0.82 -7.25
CA GLY A 182 12.10 0.01 -6.75
C GLY A 182 12.54 0.80 -5.52
N ALA A 183 11.96 2.00 -5.35
CA ALA A 183 12.11 2.82 -4.16
C ALA A 183 10.73 2.98 -3.50
N PRO A 184 10.49 2.41 -2.30
CA PRO A 184 9.21 2.53 -1.63
C PRO A 184 9.07 3.94 -1.02
N LEU A 185 8.33 4.80 -1.70
CA LEU A 185 8.11 6.19 -1.29
C LEU A 185 6.84 6.41 -0.46
N VAL A 186 6.00 5.38 -0.36
CA VAL A 186 4.71 5.46 0.35
C VAL A 186 4.60 4.37 1.40
N LYS A 187 3.84 4.67 2.45
CA LYS A 187 3.57 3.74 3.54
C LYS A 187 2.12 3.86 3.99
N ALA A 188 1.60 2.80 4.59
CA ALA A 188 0.31 2.86 5.27
C ALA A 188 0.41 3.89 6.42
N LEU A 189 -0.50 4.87 6.44
CA LEU A 189 -0.53 5.86 7.51
C LEU A 189 -1.18 5.26 8.76
N PRO A 190 -0.65 5.51 9.97
CA PRO A 190 -1.20 4.95 11.18
C PRO A 190 -2.62 5.47 11.44
N VAL A 191 -3.47 4.60 11.96
CA VAL A 191 -4.83 4.94 12.42
C VAL A 191 -4.84 4.86 13.93
N ASN A 192 -5.31 5.92 14.59
CA ASN A 192 -5.56 5.94 16.02
C ASN A 192 -7.07 6.15 16.25
N PRO A 193 -7.84 5.08 16.54
CA PRO A 193 -9.29 5.22 16.71
C PRO A 193 -9.71 6.00 17.95
N THR A 194 -8.81 6.21 18.91
CA THR A 194 -9.08 6.87 20.19
C THR A 194 -8.39 8.23 20.31
N ASP A 195 -7.97 8.82 19.18
CA ASP A 195 -7.40 10.17 19.15
C ASP A 195 -8.47 11.20 19.56
N PRO A 196 -8.29 11.94 20.69
CA PRO A 196 -9.25 12.93 21.15
C PRO A 196 -9.54 14.06 20.16
N SER A 197 -8.61 14.32 19.23
CA SER A 197 -8.82 15.33 18.17
C SER A 197 -9.84 14.88 17.12
N VAL A 198 -10.07 13.56 17.00
CA VAL A 198 -11.02 12.95 16.08
C VAL A 198 -12.29 12.49 16.81
N THR A 199 -12.15 11.82 17.96
CA THR A 199 -13.29 11.29 18.73
C THR A 199 -14.04 12.38 19.50
N GLY A 200 -13.36 13.49 19.80
CA GLY A 200 -13.86 14.46 20.77
C GLY A 200 -13.87 13.90 22.20
N PRO A 201 -14.55 14.59 23.14
CA PRO A 201 -14.65 14.16 24.54
C PRO A 201 -15.33 12.79 24.69
N ASP A 202 -14.81 11.95 25.59
CA ASP A 202 -15.40 10.64 25.89
C ASP A 202 -16.78 10.79 26.54
N LEU A 203 -17.80 10.26 25.86
CA LEU A 203 -19.19 10.27 26.31
C LEU A 203 -19.40 9.52 27.64
N PHE A 204 -18.54 8.54 27.94
CA PHE A 204 -18.64 7.69 29.12
C PHE A 204 -17.56 7.97 30.17
N ALA A 205 -16.89 9.14 30.12
CA ALA A 205 -15.82 9.50 31.05
C ALA A 205 -16.22 9.44 32.54
N LYS A 206 -17.52 9.54 32.86
CA LYS A 206 -18.07 9.43 34.22
C LYS A 206 -18.44 8.00 34.62
N LEU A 207 -18.50 7.08 33.66
CA LEU A 207 -18.85 5.68 33.90
C LEU A 207 -17.60 4.94 34.36
N VAL A 208 -17.58 4.53 35.62
CA VAL A 208 -16.45 3.76 36.17
C VAL A 208 -16.65 2.27 35.84
N PRO A 209 -15.64 1.57 35.31
CA PRO A 209 -15.75 0.15 34.99
C PRO A 209 -16.08 -0.71 36.21
N MET A 210 -16.92 -1.74 36.03
CA MET A 210 -17.28 -2.66 37.13
C MET A 210 -16.05 -3.30 37.78
N ALA A 211 -15.05 -3.67 36.97
CA ALA A 211 -13.79 -4.22 37.48
C ALA A 211 -13.07 -3.27 38.46
N ALA A 212 -13.15 -1.96 38.25
CA ALA A 212 -12.58 -0.98 39.19
C ALA A 212 -13.39 -0.90 40.49
N HIS A 213 -14.72 -1.01 40.41
CA HIS A 213 -15.58 -1.12 41.58
C HIS A 213 -15.34 -2.41 42.38
N GLU A 214 -15.24 -3.55 41.69
CA GLU A 214 -14.93 -4.85 42.30
C GLU A 214 -13.57 -4.84 42.98
N ALA A 215 -12.53 -4.33 42.29
CA ALA A 215 -11.20 -4.18 42.86
C ALA A 215 -11.19 -3.25 44.09
N SER A 216 -11.94 -2.13 44.04
CA SER A 216 -12.07 -1.22 45.17
C SER A 216 -12.81 -1.84 46.36
N SER A 217 -13.83 -2.66 46.10
CA SER A 217 -14.57 -3.39 47.13
C SER A 217 -13.67 -4.43 47.81
N LEU A 218 -12.94 -5.22 47.02
CA LEU A 218 -11.98 -6.21 47.52
C LEU A 218 -10.88 -5.57 48.37
N TYR A 219 -10.31 -4.46 47.90
CA TYR A 219 -9.32 -3.69 48.66
C TYR A 219 -9.89 -3.20 50.00
N SER A 220 -11.14 -2.73 50.02
CA SER A 220 -11.79 -2.24 51.24
C SER A 220 -11.99 -3.36 52.26
N GLU A 221 -12.38 -4.56 51.82
CA GLU A 221 -12.50 -5.74 52.69
C GLU A 221 -11.14 -6.19 53.24
N GLU A 222 -10.10 -6.31 52.40
CA GLU A 222 -8.76 -6.69 52.86
C GLU A 222 -8.18 -5.65 53.84
N LYS A 223 -8.42 -4.35 53.60
CA LYS A 223 -8.05 -3.29 54.55
C LYS A 223 -8.79 -3.45 55.89
N ALA A 224 -10.09 -3.73 55.86
CA ALA A 224 -10.89 -3.91 57.07
C ALA A 224 -10.46 -5.18 57.84
N LYS A 225 -10.11 -6.25 57.13
CA LYS A 225 -9.55 -7.47 57.70
C LYS A 225 -8.20 -7.23 58.37
N LEU A 226 -7.29 -6.50 57.71
CA LEU A 226 -6.00 -6.12 58.29
C LEU A 226 -6.18 -5.26 59.55
N LEU A 227 -7.07 -4.28 59.52
CA LEU A 227 -7.37 -3.42 60.67
C LEU A 227 -7.86 -4.25 61.86
N ARG A 228 -8.81 -5.17 61.61
CA ARG A 228 -9.34 -6.07 62.64
C ARG A 228 -8.24 -6.94 63.26
N ASP A 229 -7.36 -7.54 62.45
CA ASP A 229 -6.24 -8.37 62.96
C ASP A 229 -5.27 -7.54 63.82
N ILE A 230 -4.92 -6.33 63.38
CA ILE A 230 -4.04 -5.44 64.16
C ILE A 230 -4.70 -5.04 65.48
N MET A 231 -5.99 -4.67 65.47
CA MET A 231 -6.71 -4.31 66.69
C MET A 231 -6.76 -5.46 67.70
N LEU A 232 -7.06 -6.68 67.24
CA LEU A 232 -7.07 -7.87 68.10
C LEU A 232 -5.70 -8.14 68.74
N ARG A 233 -4.61 -7.94 67.99
CA ARG A 233 -3.25 -8.08 68.54
C ARG A 233 -2.93 -7.03 69.59
N ILE A 234 -3.39 -5.79 69.39
CA ILE A 234 -3.22 -4.70 70.36
C ILE A 234 -3.99 -5.02 71.65
N GLU A 235 -5.26 -5.43 71.53
CA GLU A 235 -6.10 -5.78 72.69
C GLU A 235 -5.50 -6.93 73.49
N SER A 236 -5.09 -8.02 72.82
CA SER A 236 -4.45 -9.16 73.48
C SER A 236 -3.15 -8.77 74.21
N LYS A 237 -2.36 -7.85 73.64
CA LYS A 237 -1.14 -7.35 74.31
C LYS A 237 -1.47 -6.47 75.50
N ASN A 238 -2.52 -5.66 75.44
CA ASN A 238 -2.97 -4.85 76.58
C ASN A 238 -3.46 -5.72 77.74
N GLU A 239 -4.23 -6.78 77.48
CA GLU A 239 -4.67 -7.72 78.53
C GLU A 239 -3.50 -8.46 79.20
N THR A 240 -2.38 -8.66 78.49
CA THR A 240 -1.18 -9.30 79.08
C THR A 240 -0.36 -8.34 79.95
N LEU A 241 -0.60 -7.03 79.82
CA LEU A 241 0.12 -5.97 80.55
C LEU A 241 -0.61 -5.50 81.81
N GLU A 242 -1.89 -5.84 81.97
CA GLU A 242 -2.67 -5.71 83.22
C GLU A 242 -2.41 -6.89 84.18
#